data_AF-H1G1K0-F1
#
_entry.id   AF-H1G1K0-F1
#
_cell.length_a   1.000
_cell.length_b   1.000
_cell.length_c   1.000
_cell.angle_alpha   90.00
_cell.angle_beta   90.00
_cell.angle_gamma   90.00
#
_symmetry.space_group_name_H-M   'P 1'
#
loop_
_entity.id
_entity.type
_entity.pdbx_description
1 polymer ?
#
loop_
_entity_poly.entity_id
_entity_poly.type
_entity_poly.pdbx_seq_one_letter_code
_entity_poly.pdbx_strand_id
1 'polypeptide(L)'
;MYNEFFNMNQEQFEKMAGPVRKFNNATLDHVAKLVEYQISMFRSYSEITIEQMRALQTVTDPKSLQAYVSAQAEATKSLSEKVAKDTNELVELQRGYAEEVQKLSEEGLATVTSIEPAKARKSA
;
A
#
# COMPACT_ATOMS: atom_id res chain seq x y z
N MET A 1 -30.21 35.29 5.23
CA MET A 1 -29.54 35.36 6.54
C MET A 1 -29.41 34.03 7.28
N TYR A 2 -30.46 33.38 7.81
CA TYR A 2 -30.27 32.12 8.56
C TYR A 2 -29.76 30.96 7.68
N ASN A 3 -30.31 30.82 6.46
CA ASN A 3 -29.87 29.82 5.48
C ASN A 3 -28.45 30.08 4.94
N GLU A 4 -28.05 31.34 4.76
CA GLU A 4 -26.66 31.68 4.35
C GLU A 4 -25.66 31.39 5.46
N PHE A 5 -26.01 31.66 6.72
CA PHE A 5 -25.16 31.32 7.87
C PHE A 5 -25.03 29.80 8.02
N PHE A 6 -26.11 29.03 7.82
CA PHE A 6 -26.08 27.58 7.84
C PHE A 6 -25.24 27.00 6.68
N ASN A 7 -25.41 27.51 5.46
CA ASN A 7 -24.67 27.04 4.27
C ASN A 7 -23.17 27.39 4.34
N MET A 8 -22.81 28.58 4.85
CA MET A 8 -21.41 28.98 5.03
C MET A 8 -20.69 28.12 6.07
N ASN A 9 -21.40 27.72 7.15
CA ASN A 9 -20.87 26.78 8.13
C ASN A 9 -20.73 25.36 7.55
N GLN A 10 -21.64 24.93 6.68
CA GLN A 10 -21.58 23.63 6.02
C GLN A 10 -20.44 23.54 4.98
N GLU A 11 -20.22 24.58 4.17
CA GLU A 11 -19.09 24.65 3.24
C GLU A 11 -17.74 24.67 3.95
N GLN A 12 -17.61 25.44 5.05
CA GLN A 12 -16.39 25.43 5.86
C GLN A 12 -16.17 24.07 6.54
N PHE A 13 -17.23 23.43 7.03
CA PHE A 13 -17.15 22.09 7.62
C PHE A 13 -16.70 21.04 6.59
N GLU A 14 -17.27 21.03 5.38
CA GLU A 14 -16.84 20.11 4.31
C GLU A 14 -15.40 20.37 3.87
N LYS A 15 -14.96 21.64 3.79
CA LYS A 15 -13.55 21.99 3.54
C LYS A 15 -12.62 21.45 4.63
N MET A 16 -13.01 21.51 5.90
CA MET A 16 -12.19 20.99 7.00
C MET A 16 -12.24 19.46 7.14
N ALA A 17 -13.39 18.83 6.83
CA ALA A 17 -13.58 17.39 6.93
C ALA A 17 -13.01 16.62 5.73
N GLY A 18 -12.93 17.25 4.56
CA GLY A 18 -12.40 16.66 3.33
C GLY A 18 -10.99 16.06 3.48
N PRO A 19 -9.99 16.82 3.96
CA PRO A 19 -8.63 16.32 4.19
C PRO A 19 -8.58 15.12 5.14
N VAL A 20 -9.37 15.14 6.21
CA VAL A 20 -9.45 14.02 7.18
C VAL A 20 -10.02 12.76 6.54
N ARG A 21 -11.11 12.89 5.76
CA ARG A 21 -11.69 11.75 5.01
C ARG A 21 -10.69 11.18 4.00
N LYS A 22 -9.99 12.04 3.25
CA LYS A 22 -8.97 11.61 2.29
C LYS A 22 -7.80 10.90 2.96
N PHE A 23 -7.32 11.40 4.10
CA PHE A 23 -6.28 10.74 4.89
C PHE A 23 -6.70 9.35 5.34
N ASN A 24 -7.91 9.22 5.90
CA ASN A 24 -8.46 7.92 6.30
C ASN A 24 -8.52 6.94 5.12
N ASN A 25 -8.98 7.40 3.95
CA ASN A 25 -9.01 6.58 2.74
C ASN A 25 -7.60 6.16 2.31
N ALA A 26 -6.62 7.06 2.30
CA ALA A 26 -5.23 6.73 1.95
C ALA A 26 -4.63 5.67 2.90
N THR A 27 -4.91 5.76 4.20
CA THR A 27 -4.49 4.73 5.16
C THR A 27 -5.20 3.40 4.92
N LEU A 28 -6.52 3.41 4.67
CA LEU A 28 -7.27 2.20 4.37
C LEU A 28 -6.77 1.52 3.09
N ASP A 29 -6.50 2.30 2.04
CA ASP A 29 -5.93 1.80 0.78
C ASP A 29 -4.53 1.21 1.00
N HIS A 30 -3.69 1.84 1.83
CA HIS A 30 -2.38 1.28 2.17
C HIS A 30 -2.50 -0.05 2.92
N VAL A 31 -3.43 -0.15 3.88
CA VAL A 31 -3.71 -1.41 4.58
C VAL A 31 -4.22 -2.49 3.62
N ALA A 32 -5.13 -2.15 2.70
CA ALA A 32 -5.62 -3.07 1.69
C ALA A 32 -4.47 -3.62 0.82
N LYS A 33 -3.58 -2.73 0.34
CA LYS A 33 -2.40 -3.12 -0.43
C LYS A 33 -1.42 -3.99 0.38
N LEU A 34 -1.23 -3.72 1.68
CA LEU A 34 -0.41 -4.57 2.56
C LEU A 34 -1.01 -5.97 2.74
N VAL A 35 -2.34 -6.08 2.83
CA VAL A 35 -3.04 -7.37 2.89
C VAL A 35 -2.87 -8.13 1.57
N GLU A 36 -3.03 -7.46 0.43
CA GLU A 36 -2.79 -8.05 -0.89
C GLU A 36 -1.35 -8.54 -1.03
N TYR A 37 -0.38 -7.76 -0.57
CA TYR A 37 1.03 -8.13 -0.51
C TYR A 37 1.26 -9.41 0.31
N GLN A 38 0.69 -9.51 1.53
CA GLN A 38 0.82 -10.73 2.34
C GLN A 38 0.18 -11.95 1.68
N ILE A 39 -0.97 -11.79 1.02
CA ILE A 39 -1.64 -12.86 0.27
C ILE A 39 -0.78 -13.30 -0.93
N SER A 40 -0.19 -12.33 -1.65
CA SER A 40 0.72 -12.57 -2.77
C SER A 40 1.94 -13.38 -2.32
N MET A 41 2.57 -12.97 -1.22
CA MET A 41 3.67 -13.73 -0.60
C MET A 41 3.24 -15.17 -0.31
N PHE A 42 2.12 -15.37 0.39
CA PHE A 42 1.65 -16.70 0.76
C PHE A 42 1.42 -17.61 -0.46
N ARG A 43 0.79 -17.09 -1.53
CA ARG A 43 0.59 -17.86 -2.77
C ARG A 43 1.93 -18.28 -3.37
N SER A 44 2.83 -17.34 -3.58
CA SER A 44 4.10 -17.64 -4.25
C SER A 44 5.00 -18.57 -3.45
N TYR A 45 5.07 -18.44 -2.12
CA TYR A 45 5.83 -19.40 -1.30
C TYR A 45 5.19 -20.80 -1.28
N SER A 46 3.86 -20.87 -1.32
CA SER A 46 3.14 -22.14 -1.48
C SER A 46 3.42 -22.79 -2.83
N GLU A 47 3.46 -22.00 -3.91
CA GLU A 47 3.83 -22.46 -5.26
C GLU A 47 5.23 -23.05 -5.29
N ILE A 48 6.24 -22.35 -4.75
CA ILE A 48 7.62 -22.86 -4.63
C ILE A 48 7.66 -24.20 -3.88
N THR A 49 6.89 -24.31 -2.79
CA THR A 49 6.83 -25.53 -1.97
C THR A 49 6.19 -26.69 -2.74
N ILE A 50 5.08 -26.44 -3.45
CA ILE A 50 4.39 -27.44 -4.27
C ILE A 50 5.29 -27.90 -5.42
N GLU A 51 6.00 -26.98 -6.07
CA GLU A 51 6.99 -27.30 -7.10
C GLU A 51 8.10 -28.19 -6.55
N GLN A 52 8.64 -27.87 -5.37
CA GLN A 52 9.65 -28.70 -4.72
C GLN A 52 9.12 -30.11 -4.37
N MET A 53 7.87 -30.22 -3.89
CA MET A 53 7.22 -31.50 -3.62
C MET A 53 7.00 -32.32 -4.90
N ARG A 54 6.66 -31.68 -6.02
CA ARG A 54 6.56 -32.34 -7.32
C ARG A 54 7.93 -32.81 -7.82
N ALA A 55 8.96 -31.98 -7.66
CA ALA A 55 10.33 -32.34 -8.01
C ALA A 55 10.85 -33.52 -7.17
N LEU A 56 10.50 -33.60 -5.88
CA LEU A 56 10.86 -34.72 -5.03
C LEU A 56 10.21 -36.04 -5.46
N GLN A 57 8.99 -36.01 -5.98
CA GLN A 57 8.29 -37.22 -6.47
C GLN A 57 8.97 -37.87 -7.68
N THR A 58 9.83 -37.14 -8.41
CA THR A 58 10.58 -37.70 -9.54
C THR A 58 11.84 -38.44 -9.11
N VAL A 59 12.19 -38.38 -7.81
CA VAL A 59 13.35 -39.07 -7.25
C VAL A 59 12.97 -40.50 -6.90
N THR A 60 13.38 -41.45 -7.75
CA THR A 60 13.10 -42.89 -7.60
C THR A 60 14.35 -43.72 -7.35
N ASP A 61 15.53 -43.17 -7.61
CA ASP A 61 16.83 -43.85 -7.54
C ASP A 61 18.00 -42.84 -7.34
N PRO A 62 19.22 -43.31 -7.01
CA PRO A 62 20.36 -42.42 -6.78
C PRO A 62 20.73 -41.50 -7.96
N LYS A 63 20.44 -41.88 -9.22
CA LYS A 63 20.73 -41.06 -10.39
C LYS A 63 19.71 -39.91 -10.52
N SER A 64 18.43 -40.21 -10.30
CA SER A 64 17.38 -39.18 -10.23
C SER A 64 17.58 -38.21 -9.05
N LEU A 65 18.14 -38.69 -7.92
CA LEU A 65 18.53 -37.84 -6.79
C LEU A 65 19.66 -36.87 -7.19
N GLN A 66 20.68 -37.36 -7.89
CA GLN A 66 21.76 -36.51 -8.39
C GLN A 66 21.22 -35.42 -9.33
N ALA A 67 20.30 -35.79 -10.24
CA ALA A 67 19.63 -34.84 -11.12
C ALA A 67 18.81 -33.78 -10.36
N TYR A 68 18.07 -34.20 -9.33
CA TYR A 68 17.31 -33.30 -8.45
C TYR A 68 18.22 -32.31 -7.70
N VAL A 69 19.35 -32.77 -7.17
CA VAL A 69 20.33 -31.89 -6.50
C VAL A 69 20.94 -30.89 -7.48
N SER A 70 21.23 -31.32 -8.71
CA SER A 70 21.70 -30.41 -9.76
C SER A 70 20.63 -29.36 -10.15
N ALA A 71 19.35 -29.72 -10.15
CA ALA A 71 18.24 -28.80 -10.40
C ALA A 71 17.96 -27.84 -9.23
N GLN A 72 18.42 -28.16 -8.02
CA GLN A 72 18.19 -27.37 -6.81
C GLN A 72 18.83 -25.96 -6.84
N ALA A 73 19.82 -25.76 -7.72
CA ALA A 73 20.39 -24.44 -8.00
C ALA A 73 19.34 -23.48 -8.61
N GLU A 74 18.43 -24.00 -9.43
CA GLU A 74 17.35 -23.24 -10.06
C GLU A 74 16.27 -22.85 -9.03
N ALA A 75 15.92 -23.77 -8.13
CA ALA A 75 15.02 -23.48 -7.01
C ALA A 75 15.60 -22.41 -6.07
N THR A 76 16.91 -22.48 -5.80
CA THR A 76 17.61 -21.46 -4.99
C THR A 76 17.60 -20.09 -5.68
N LYS A 77 17.78 -20.06 -7.00
CA LYS A 77 17.70 -18.83 -7.79
C LYS A 77 16.29 -18.24 -7.75
N SER A 78 15.26 -19.05 -7.97
CA SER A 78 13.85 -18.62 -7.89
C SER A 78 13.51 -18.03 -6.52
N LEU A 79 13.96 -18.67 -5.44
CA LEU A 79 13.79 -18.16 -4.08
C LEU A 79 14.48 -16.80 -3.88
N SER A 80 15.72 -16.65 -4.36
CA SER A 80 16.47 -15.39 -4.27
C SER A 80 15.79 -14.26 -5.04
N GLU A 81 15.35 -14.53 -6.27
CA GLU A 81 14.59 -13.59 -7.09
C GLU A 81 13.28 -13.19 -6.41
N LYS A 82 12.59 -14.15 -5.77
CA LYS A 82 11.37 -13.87 -5.01
C LYS A 82 11.63 -12.95 -3.82
N VAL A 83 12.68 -13.19 -3.04
CA VAL A 83 13.04 -12.32 -1.90
C VAL A 83 13.38 -10.91 -2.38
N ALA A 84 14.12 -10.77 -3.48
CA ALA A 84 14.42 -9.47 -4.07
C ALA A 84 13.16 -8.76 -4.53
N LYS A 85 12.24 -9.48 -5.20
CA LYS A 85 10.95 -8.94 -5.64
C LYS A 85 10.10 -8.47 -4.45
N ASP A 86 9.99 -9.28 -3.41
CA ASP A 86 9.21 -8.94 -2.21
C ASP A 86 9.75 -7.69 -1.50
N THR A 87 11.06 -7.54 -1.48
CA THR A 87 11.73 -6.37 -0.92
C THR A 87 11.40 -5.12 -1.73
N ASN A 88 11.50 -5.20 -3.06
CA ASN A 88 11.16 -4.08 -3.94
C ASN A 88 9.68 -3.70 -3.83
N GLU A 89 8.78 -4.68 -3.81
CA GLU A 89 7.34 -4.45 -3.67
C GLU A 89 7.01 -3.77 -2.34
N LEU A 90 7.65 -4.19 -1.24
CA LEU A 90 7.51 -3.53 0.06
C LEU A 90 8.01 -2.08 0.05
N VAL A 91 9.14 -1.82 -0.59
CA VAL A 91 9.68 -0.45 -0.73
C VAL A 91 8.71 0.43 -1.53
N GLU A 92 8.16 -0.09 -2.62
CA GLU A 92 7.20 0.64 -3.44
C GLU A 92 5.89 0.93 -2.70
N LEU A 93 5.37 -0.01 -1.92
CA LEU A 93 4.19 0.22 -1.07
C LEU A 93 4.41 1.35 -0.08
N GLN A 94 5.61 1.43 0.50
CA GLN A 94 5.95 2.40 1.54
C GLN A 94 6.18 3.77 0.91
N ARG A 95 6.86 3.80 -0.24
CA ARG A 95 7.05 5.01 -1.05
C ARG A 95 5.70 5.58 -1.49
N GLY A 96 4.82 4.74 -2.04
CA GLY A 96 3.49 5.16 -2.47
C GLY A 96 2.63 5.73 -1.34
N TYR A 97 2.69 5.14 -0.14
CA TYR A 97 1.99 5.72 1.02
C TYR A 97 2.59 7.06 1.46
N ALA A 98 3.91 7.19 1.49
CA ALA A 98 4.57 8.45 1.84
C ALA A 98 4.23 9.56 0.82
N GLU A 99 4.21 9.25 -0.47
CA GLU A 99 3.82 10.17 -1.54
C GLU A 99 2.35 10.63 -1.38
N GLU A 100 1.42 9.71 -1.09
CA GLU A 100 0.01 10.04 -0.88
C GLU A 100 -0.18 10.94 0.35
N VAL A 101 0.52 10.64 1.46
CA VAL A 101 0.47 11.45 2.69
C VAL A 101 1.06 12.84 2.47
N GLN A 102 2.17 12.95 1.74
CA GLN A 102 2.77 14.26 1.39
C GLN A 102 1.79 15.10 0.59
N LYS A 103 1.19 14.54 -0.46
CA LYS A 103 0.19 15.21 -1.28
C LYS A 103 -1.01 15.67 -0.46
N LEU A 104 -1.54 14.82 0.43
CA LEU A 104 -2.65 15.19 1.31
C LEU A 104 -2.28 16.30 2.31
N SER A 105 -1.02 16.32 2.75
CA SER A 105 -0.51 17.39 3.63
C SER A 105 -0.45 18.74 2.90
N GLU A 106 0.02 18.74 1.65
CA GLU A 106 0.03 19.93 0.78
C GLU A 106 -1.40 20.43 0.49
N GLU A 107 -2.33 19.51 0.15
CA GLU A 107 -3.76 19.84 -0.04
C GLU A 107 -4.40 20.39 1.23
N GLY A 108 -4.08 19.81 2.41
CA GLY A 108 -4.55 20.28 3.70
C GLY A 108 -4.06 21.68 4.03
N LEU A 109 -2.77 21.97 3.78
CA LEU A 109 -2.18 23.30 3.95
C LEU A 109 -2.81 24.34 3.02
N ALA A 110 -3.06 23.99 1.76
CA ALA A 110 -3.77 24.85 0.80
C ALA A 110 -5.22 25.12 1.25
N THR A 111 -5.87 24.11 1.85
CA THR A 111 -7.23 24.26 2.38
C THR A 111 -7.26 25.19 3.59
N VAL A 112 -6.33 25.06 4.53
CA VAL A 112 -6.25 25.94 5.71
C VAL A 112 -5.89 27.38 5.33
N THR A 113 -4.98 27.58 4.37
CA THR A 113 -4.60 28.93 3.91
C THR A 113 -5.67 29.63 3.08
N SER A 114 -6.57 28.87 2.42
CA SER A 114 -7.73 29.42 1.70
C SER A 114 -8.97 29.68 2.57
N ILE A 115 -8.95 29.23 3.84
CA ILE A 115 -9.90 29.69 4.86
C ILE A 115 -9.43 31.08 5.31
N GLU A 116 -9.92 32.14 4.65
CA GLU A 116 -9.76 33.50 5.19
C GLU A 116 -10.38 33.55 6.60
N PRO A 117 -9.72 34.17 7.59
CA PRO A 117 -10.39 34.47 8.85
C PRO A 117 -11.61 35.32 8.51
N ALA A 118 -12.81 34.82 8.84
CA ALA A 118 -14.05 35.55 8.69
C ALA A 118 -13.80 36.98 9.19
N LYS A 119 -13.78 37.94 8.25
CA LYS A 119 -13.28 39.30 8.45
C LYS A 119 -13.61 39.79 9.86
N ALA A 120 -12.63 40.43 10.48
CA ALA A 120 -12.86 41.56 11.36
C ALA A 120 -13.75 42.61 10.65
N ARG A 121 -15.04 42.31 10.46
CA ARG A 121 -16.10 43.30 10.29
C ARG A 121 -16.46 43.74 11.70
N LYS A 122 -15.51 44.44 12.34
CA LYS A 122 -15.86 45.37 13.40
C LYS A 122 -16.80 46.36 12.75
N SER A 123 -18.05 46.29 13.18
CA SER A 123 -18.94 47.44 13.28
C SER A 123 -18.15 48.67 13.74
N ALA A 124 -18.07 49.66 12.86
CA ALA A 124 -17.95 51.08 13.18
C ALA A 124 -18.65 51.84 12.06
#